data_AF-A0AA43LJC4-F1
#
_entry.id   AF-A0AA43LJC4-F1
#
_cell.length_a   1.000
_cell.length_b   1.000
_cell.length_c   1.000
_cell.angle_alpha   90.00
_cell.angle_beta   90.00
_cell.angle_gamma   90.00
#
_symmetry.space_group_name_H-M   'P 1'
#
loop_
_entity.id
_entity.type
_entity.pdbx_description
1 polymer ?
#
loop_
_entity_poly.entity_id
_entity_poly.type
_entity_poly.pdbx_seq_one_letter_code
_entity_poly.pdbx_strand_id
1 'polypeptide(L)'
;MENKEKHFCLTDEFKVNVFGVKVFRIKCTRKVREIEVGDLGGWVEKEDNLSGNAWVSGNAWVSGNAEVSGNAKVYGNAEVYGDAKVYGNAEVYGNADYCCFQSFGSAGRTTTVFREKENKLKVRCGCFSGTLEEFEKQVESTHGDNQYGKEYKAIINVIKVKFGV
;
A
#
# COMPACT_ATOMS: atom_id res chain seq x y z
N MET A 1 11.11 -20.32 -9.26
CA MET A 1 11.10 -18.94 -8.73
C MET A 1 11.19 -18.05 -9.95
N GLU A 2 10.11 -17.38 -10.29
CA GLU A 2 10.06 -16.51 -11.46
C GLU A 2 10.98 -15.31 -11.20
N ASN A 3 11.96 -15.11 -12.07
CA ASN A 3 12.89 -13.99 -11.97
C ASN A 3 12.04 -12.72 -12.18
N LYS A 4 11.61 -12.08 -11.09
CA LYS A 4 10.88 -10.80 -11.14
C LYS A 4 11.85 -9.78 -11.75
N GLU A 5 11.81 -9.59 -13.06
CA GLU A 5 12.58 -8.55 -13.72
C GLU A 5 12.16 -7.20 -13.13
N LYS A 6 13.06 -6.65 -12.31
CA LYS A 6 12.89 -5.33 -11.72
C LYS A 6 12.94 -4.28 -12.83
N HIS A 7 12.02 -3.33 -12.78
CA HIS A 7 11.96 -2.18 -13.67
C HIS A 7 12.58 -0.92 -13.06
N PHE A 8 13.27 -1.04 -11.92
CA PHE A 8 14.01 0.05 -11.29
C PHE A 8 15.28 -0.43 -10.60
N CYS A 9 16.17 0.52 -10.31
CA CYS A 9 17.27 0.37 -9.35
C CYS A 9 17.20 1.48 -8.29
N LEU A 10 17.84 1.23 -7.14
CA LEU A 10 18.13 2.26 -6.13
C LEU A 10 19.37 3.04 -6.59
N THR A 11 19.31 4.38 -6.55
CA THR A 11 20.48 5.21 -6.80
C THR A 11 21.27 5.47 -5.51
N ASP A 12 22.41 6.16 -5.62
CA ASP A 12 23.19 6.62 -4.46
C ASP A 12 22.57 7.85 -3.77
N GLU A 13 21.55 8.48 -4.38
CA GLU A 13 20.83 9.60 -3.79
C GLU A 13 19.88 9.09 -2.71
N PHE A 14 20.03 9.58 -1.48
CA PHE A 14 19.21 9.14 -0.36
C PHE A 14 18.73 10.29 0.52
N LYS A 15 17.66 10.01 1.25
CA LYS A 15 17.15 10.82 2.36
C LYS A 15 16.98 9.95 3.60
N VAL A 16 16.83 10.59 4.75
CA VAL A 16 16.51 9.93 6.01
C VAL A 16 15.15 10.44 6.47
N ASN A 17 14.19 9.54 6.72
CA ASN A 17 12.88 9.94 7.21
C ASN A 17 12.92 10.25 8.72
N VAL A 18 11.79 10.69 9.27
CA VAL A 18 11.66 11.00 10.70
C VAL A 18 11.93 9.81 11.63
N PHE A 19 11.91 8.58 11.11
CA PHE A 19 12.20 7.35 11.85
C PHE A 19 13.67 6.90 11.72
N GLY A 20 14.54 7.71 11.10
CA GLY A 20 15.94 7.35 10.88
C GLY A 20 16.17 6.34 9.75
N VAL A 21 15.13 6.02 8.98
CA VAL A 21 15.23 5.07 7.87
C VAL A 21 15.80 5.78 6.64
N LYS A 22 16.83 5.18 6.06
CA LYS A 22 17.43 5.62 4.80
C LYS A 22 16.57 5.15 3.63
N VAL A 23 16.11 6.08 2.81
CA VAL A 23 15.39 5.79 1.56
C VAL A 23 16.18 6.31 0.38
N PHE A 24 16.14 5.59 -0.73
CA PHE A 24 16.92 5.86 -1.93
C PHE A 24 16.00 6.28 -3.06
N ARG A 25 16.43 7.24 -3.87
CA ARG A 25 15.73 7.62 -5.09
C ARG A 25 15.72 6.42 -6.04
N ILE A 26 14.57 6.10 -6.62
CA ILE A 26 14.51 5.04 -7.63
C ILE A 26 14.76 5.60 -9.03
N LYS A 27 15.40 4.80 -9.88
CA LYS A 27 15.59 5.11 -11.30
C LYS A 27 15.06 3.98 -12.16
N CYS A 28 14.30 4.31 -13.20
CA CYS A 28 13.70 3.35 -14.10
C CYS A 28 14.78 2.62 -14.94
N THR A 29 14.74 1.29 -14.97
CA THR A 29 15.68 0.45 -15.73
C THR A 29 15.04 -0.19 -16.96
N ARG A 30 13.71 -0.25 -17.01
CA ARG A 30 12.93 -0.76 -18.15
C ARG A 30 11.63 0.03 -18.24
N LYS A 31 11.23 0.41 -19.47
CA LYS A 31 9.97 1.11 -19.71
C LYS A 31 8.79 0.38 -19.05
N VAL A 32 8.02 1.12 -18.25
CA VAL A 32 6.79 0.66 -17.61
C VAL A 32 5.73 1.72 -17.82
N ARG A 33 4.70 1.39 -18.60
CA ARG A 33 3.60 2.32 -18.95
C ARG A 33 4.16 3.61 -19.56
N GLU A 34 3.90 4.75 -18.92
CA GLU A 34 4.34 6.08 -19.33
C GLU A 34 5.75 6.45 -18.79
N ILE A 35 6.40 5.56 -18.04
CA ILE A 35 7.71 5.80 -17.41
C ILE A 35 8.81 5.28 -18.35
N GLU A 36 9.72 6.15 -18.75
CA GLU A 36 10.82 5.82 -19.66
C GLU A 36 12.07 5.39 -18.90
N VAL A 37 12.96 4.66 -19.59
CA VAL A 37 14.24 4.23 -19.01
C VAL A 37 15.07 5.45 -18.64
N GLY A 38 15.55 5.49 -17.39
CA GLY A 38 16.32 6.60 -16.85
C GLY A 38 15.52 7.60 -16.02
N ASP A 39 14.19 7.57 -16.08
CA ASP A 39 13.33 8.44 -15.27
C ASP A 39 13.56 8.22 -13.78
N LEU A 40 13.61 9.31 -13.01
CA LEU A 40 13.70 9.28 -11.56
C LEU A 40 12.29 9.22 -10.94
N GLY A 41 12.04 8.20 -10.13
CA GLY A 41 10.80 8.01 -9.38
C GLY A 41 10.87 8.61 -7.98
N GLY A 42 10.11 8.10 -7.02
CA GLY A 42 10.11 8.55 -5.63
C GLY A 42 11.23 7.90 -4.81
N TRP A 43 10.96 7.67 -3.53
CA TRP A 43 11.94 7.21 -2.55
C TRP A 43 11.52 5.86 -1.96
N VAL A 44 12.43 4.89 -1.91
CA VAL A 44 12.14 3.56 -1.37
C VAL A 44 13.30 3.09 -0.47
N GLU A 45 13.01 2.39 0.62
CA GLU A 45 14.06 1.88 1.50
C GLU A 45 14.83 0.73 0.87
N LYS A 46 14.12 -0.25 0.31
CA LYS A 46 14.68 -1.48 -0.24
C LYS A 46 13.90 -1.94 -1.45
N GLU A 47 14.52 -2.77 -2.27
CA GLU A 47 13.94 -3.26 -3.52
C GLU A 47 12.62 -4.03 -3.29
N ASP A 48 12.51 -4.75 -2.17
CA ASP A 48 11.30 -5.50 -1.80
C ASP A 48 10.07 -4.62 -1.55
N ASN A 49 10.25 -3.32 -1.37
CA ASN A 49 9.12 -2.41 -1.21
C ASN A 49 8.27 -2.30 -2.48
N LEU A 50 8.84 -2.61 -3.66
CA LEU A 50 8.15 -2.49 -4.94
C LEU A 50 8.25 -3.75 -5.78
N SER A 51 7.13 -4.16 -6.37
CA SER A 51 7.12 -5.24 -7.38
C SER A 51 6.02 -5.10 -8.42
N GLY A 52 6.05 -5.93 -9.46
CA GLY A 52 5.15 -5.81 -10.61
C GLY A 52 5.47 -4.56 -11.43
N ASN A 53 4.45 -3.84 -11.87
CA ASN A 53 4.54 -2.53 -12.55
C ASN A 53 4.28 -1.36 -11.59
N ALA A 54 4.37 -1.57 -10.28
CA ALA A 54 4.16 -0.52 -9.28
C ALA A 54 5.23 0.57 -9.41
N TRP A 55 4.84 1.82 -9.19
CA TRP A 55 5.77 2.95 -9.29
C TRP A 55 5.55 3.97 -8.18
N VAL A 56 6.65 4.44 -7.60
CA VAL A 56 6.66 5.62 -6.72
C VAL A 56 7.14 6.81 -7.54
N SER A 57 6.51 7.97 -7.42
CA SER A 57 6.97 9.20 -8.09
C SER A 57 6.88 10.43 -7.18
N GLY A 58 7.49 11.53 -7.62
CA GLY A 58 7.47 12.80 -6.90
C GLY A 58 8.24 12.75 -5.57
N ASN A 59 7.59 13.23 -4.51
CA ASN A 59 8.14 13.24 -3.16
C ASN A 59 7.62 12.07 -2.32
N ALA A 60 7.01 11.05 -2.93
CA ALA A 60 6.44 9.95 -2.17
C ALA A 60 7.50 8.93 -1.71
N TRP A 61 7.24 8.29 -0.57
CA TRP A 61 8.16 7.40 0.14
C TRP A 61 7.49 6.05 0.37
N VAL A 62 8.25 4.97 0.21
CA VAL A 62 7.85 3.63 0.65
C VAL A 62 8.95 3.05 1.54
N SER A 63 8.62 2.67 2.78
CA SER A 63 9.62 2.18 3.75
C SER A 63 9.05 1.16 4.73
N GLY A 64 9.91 0.57 5.55
CA GLY A 64 9.60 -0.53 6.44
C GLY A 64 9.34 -1.83 5.69
N ASN A 65 8.34 -2.57 6.14
CA ASN A 65 7.84 -3.80 5.50
C ASN A 65 6.73 -3.51 4.49
N ALA A 66 6.53 -2.24 4.12
CA ALA A 66 5.48 -1.88 3.18
C ALA A 66 5.76 -2.51 1.83
N GLU A 67 4.72 -3.04 1.20
CA GLU A 67 4.77 -3.67 -0.12
C GLU A 67 3.79 -2.95 -1.04
N VAL A 68 4.32 -2.41 -2.13
CA VAL A 68 3.54 -1.79 -3.20
C VAL A 68 3.70 -2.64 -4.47
N SER A 69 2.61 -3.22 -4.95
CA SER A 69 2.69 -4.21 -6.03
C SER A 69 1.61 -4.08 -7.11
N GLY A 70 1.73 -4.90 -8.16
CA GLY A 70 0.79 -4.92 -9.27
C GLY A 70 0.96 -3.69 -10.15
N ASN A 71 -0.05 -2.84 -10.17
CA ASN A 71 -0.21 -1.71 -11.06
C ASN A 71 -0.31 -0.39 -10.26
N ALA A 72 0.01 -0.43 -8.96
CA ALA A 72 -0.18 0.65 -8.03
C ALA A 72 0.70 1.87 -8.34
N LYS A 73 0.17 3.06 -8.10
CA LYS A 73 0.86 4.34 -8.21
C LYS A 73 0.88 5.00 -6.82
N VAL A 74 2.07 5.29 -6.32
CA VAL A 74 2.27 6.07 -5.09
C VAL A 74 2.99 7.34 -5.47
N TYR A 75 2.37 8.50 -5.26
CA TYR A 75 2.83 9.75 -5.84
C TYR A 75 2.50 10.93 -4.92
N GLY A 76 2.82 12.16 -5.35
CA GLY A 76 2.62 13.35 -4.52
C GLY A 76 3.56 13.35 -3.31
N ASN A 77 2.98 13.46 -2.11
CA ASN A 77 3.68 13.45 -0.82
C ASN A 77 3.25 12.25 0.05
N ALA A 78 2.78 11.15 -0.56
CA ALA A 78 2.41 9.95 0.18
C ALA A 78 3.62 9.31 0.86
N GLU A 79 3.47 8.94 2.13
CA GLU A 79 4.44 8.15 2.88
C GLU A 79 3.80 6.82 3.23
N VAL A 80 4.09 5.77 2.48
CA VAL A 80 3.59 4.41 2.74
C VAL A 80 4.62 3.65 3.55
N TYR A 81 4.30 3.28 4.79
CA TYR A 81 5.27 2.67 5.70
C TYR A 81 4.66 1.59 6.59
N GLY A 82 5.48 0.99 7.46
CA GLY A 82 5.07 -0.08 8.37
C GLY A 82 4.86 -1.39 7.63
N ASP A 83 3.76 -2.09 7.88
CA ASP A 83 3.39 -3.34 7.19
C ASP A 83 2.28 -3.13 6.15
N ALA A 84 2.14 -1.91 5.62
CA ALA A 84 1.12 -1.56 4.64
C ALA A 84 1.27 -2.39 3.36
N LYS A 85 0.15 -2.91 2.84
CA LYS A 85 0.12 -3.66 1.58
C LYS A 85 -0.80 -2.99 0.57
N VAL A 86 -0.21 -2.30 -0.39
CA VAL A 86 -0.90 -1.57 -1.46
C VAL A 86 -0.70 -2.32 -2.78
N TYR A 87 -1.76 -2.59 -3.53
CA TYR A 87 -1.68 -3.46 -4.70
C TYR A 87 -2.75 -3.15 -5.74
N GLY A 88 -2.78 -3.91 -6.84
CA GLY A 88 -3.79 -3.74 -7.89
C GLY A 88 -3.56 -2.42 -8.62
N ASN A 89 -4.60 -1.64 -8.92
CA ASN A 89 -4.46 -0.35 -9.58
C ASN A 89 -4.57 0.82 -8.59
N ALA A 90 -4.10 0.64 -7.36
CA ALA A 90 -4.12 1.67 -6.32
C ALA A 90 -3.56 3.00 -6.81
N GLU A 91 -4.14 4.10 -6.34
CA GLU A 91 -3.67 5.47 -6.59
C GLU A 91 -3.59 6.20 -5.25
N VAL A 92 -2.40 6.20 -4.65
CA VAL A 92 -2.14 6.82 -3.35
C VAL A 92 -1.36 8.12 -3.58
N TYR A 93 -2.03 9.26 -3.45
CA TYR A 93 -1.46 10.59 -3.68
C TYR A 93 -0.92 11.24 -2.39
N GLY A 94 -1.54 10.91 -1.26
CA GLY A 94 -1.11 11.39 0.05
C GLY A 94 -1.51 10.45 1.17
N ASN A 95 -1.14 10.83 2.39
CA ASN A 95 -1.39 10.05 3.62
C ASN A 95 -2.89 9.89 3.93
N ALA A 96 -3.77 10.66 3.27
CA ALA A 96 -5.21 10.52 3.38
C ALA A 96 -5.78 9.33 2.56
N ASP A 97 -5.06 8.86 1.55
CA ASP A 97 -5.56 7.87 0.58
C ASP A 97 -5.37 6.41 1.01
N TYR A 98 -4.76 6.19 2.17
CA TYR A 98 -4.68 4.88 2.79
C TYR A 98 -4.74 4.95 4.32
N CYS A 99 -4.99 3.82 4.97
CA CYS A 99 -4.75 3.63 6.39
C CYS A 99 -4.47 2.16 6.71
N CYS A 100 -3.91 1.93 7.89
CA CYS A 100 -3.64 0.60 8.41
C CYS A 100 -4.25 0.45 9.82
N PHE A 101 -4.76 -0.75 10.10
CA PHE A 101 -5.15 -1.19 11.44
C PHE A 101 -4.35 -2.44 11.76
N GLN A 102 -3.62 -2.44 12.88
CA GLN A 102 -2.72 -3.52 13.25
C GLN A 102 -3.13 -4.12 14.59
N SER A 103 -2.81 -5.40 14.81
CA SER A 103 -3.07 -6.09 16.08
C SER A 103 -4.55 -6.22 16.46
N PHE A 104 -5.45 -6.17 15.47
CA PHE A 104 -6.90 -6.42 15.65
C PHE A 104 -7.35 -7.70 14.95
N GLY A 105 -8.47 -8.25 15.42
CA GLY A 105 -9.08 -9.45 14.86
C GLY A 105 -8.32 -10.73 15.20
N SER A 106 -8.85 -11.85 14.71
CA SER A 106 -8.45 -13.21 15.11
C SER A 106 -6.97 -13.59 14.89
N ALA A 107 -6.25 -12.83 14.06
CA ALA A 107 -4.85 -13.10 13.73
C ALA A 107 -3.92 -11.91 13.99
N GLY A 108 -4.42 -10.81 14.57
CA GLY A 108 -3.62 -9.61 14.88
C GLY A 108 -2.88 -9.00 13.69
N ARG A 109 -3.38 -9.18 12.46
CA ARG A 109 -2.69 -8.79 11.22
C ARG A 109 -2.93 -7.33 10.88
N THR A 110 -2.06 -6.79 10.03
CA THR A 110 -2.30 -5.49 9.40
C THR A 110 -3.43 -5.60 8.37
N THR A 111 -4.51 -4.88 8.61
CA THR A 111 -5.52 -4.55 7.60
C THR A 111 -5.12 -3.24 6.94
N THR A 112 -4.84 -3.26 5.64
CA THR A 112 -4.54 -2.07 4.84
C THR A 112 -5.75 -1.71 3.99
N VAL A 113 -6.18 -0.45 4.04
CA VAL A 113 -7.22 0.10 3.16
C VAL A 113 -6.60 1.21 2.34
N PHE A 114 -6.88 1.24 1.04
CA PHE A 114 -6.33 2.26 0.15
C PHE A 114 -7.29 2.60 -0.99
N ARG A 115 -7.12 3.78 -1.58
CA ARG A 115 -7.86 4.22 -2.77
C ARG A 115 -7.33 3.57 -4.05
N GLU A 116 -8.27 3.18 -4.90
CA GLU A 116 -8.08 2.86 -6.31
C GLU A 116 -8.72 3.99 -7.15
N LYS A 117 -8.59 3.90 -8.48
CA LYS A 117 -9.28 4.77 -9.44
C LYS A 117 -10.76 4.95 -9.09
N GLU A 118 -11.30 6.10 -9.48
CA GLU A 118 -12.72 6.47 -9.25
C GLU A 118 -13.11 6.50 -7.76
N ASN A 119 -12.15 6.77 -6.86
CA ASN A 119 -12.34 6.81 -5.41
C ASN A 119 -12.83 5.51 -4.78
N LYS A 120 -12.71 4.37 -5.48
CA LYS A 120 -13.05 3.04 -4.94
C LYS A 120 -12.06 2.66 -3.83
N LEU A 121 -12.54 1.95 -2.81
CA LEU A 121 -11.70 1.45 -1.72
C LEU A 121 -11.41 -0.04 -1.91
N LYS A 122 -10.15 -0.41 -1.68
CA LYS A 122 -9.69 -1.80 -1.59
C LYS A 122 -9.16 -2.08 -0.21
N VAL A 123 -9.36 -3.31 0.25
CA VAL A 123 -8.91 -3.81 1.55
C VAL A 123 -8.02 -5.03 1.37
N ARG A 124 -6.85 -5.00 2.00
CA ARG A 124 -5.97 -6.16 2.22
C ARG A 124 -6.02 -6.55 3.69
N CYS A 125 -6.37 -7.80 3.99
CA CYS A 125 -6.26 -8.35 5.34
C CYS A 125 -5.84 -9.82 5.28
N GLY A 126 -4.56 -10.09 5.50
CA GLY A 126 -4.00 -11.44 5.32
C GLY A 126 -4.23 -11.96 3.89
N CYS A 127 -4.95 -13.07 3.75
CA CYS A 127 -5.29 -13.64 2.44
C CYS A 127 -6.42 -12.86 1.74
N PHE A 128 -7.25 -12.12 2.48
CA PHE A 128 -8.34 -11.35 1.90
C PHE A 128 -7.83 -10.21 1.03
N SER A 129 -8.47 -10.01 -0.11
CA SER A 129 -8.26 -8.92 -1.06
C SER A 129 -9.59 -8.62 -1.73
N GLY A 130 -10.16 -7.44 -1.51
CA GLY A 130 -11.51 -7.13 -2.00
C GLY A 130 -11.88 -5.66 -1.83
N THR A 131 -13.12 -5.30 -2.13
CA THR A 131 -13.72 -4.01 -1.79
C THR A 131 -14.04 -3.93 -0.29
N LEU A 132 -14.40 -2.74 0.21
CA LEU A 132 -14.85 -2.59 1.60
C LEU A 132 -16.14 -3.38 1.88
N GLU A 133 -17.06 -3.44 0.92
CA GLU A 133 -18.31 -4.20 1.04
C GLU A 133 -18.06 -5.72 1.08
N GLU A 134 -17.17 -6.21 0.22
CA GLU A 134 -16.75 -7.63 0.24
C GLU A 134 -16.07 -7.98 1.56
N PHE A 135 -15.28 -7.05 2.12
CA PHE A 135 -14.63 -7.24 3.41
C PHE A 135 -15.64 -7.33 4.55
N GLU A 136 -16.65 -6.45 4.57
CA GLU A 136 -17.74 -6.48 5.55
C GLU A 136 -18.52 -7.79 5.49
N LYS A 137 -18.85 -8.28 4.29
CA LYS A 137 -19.48 -9.60 4.08
C LYS A 137 -18.60 -10.74 4.58
N GLN A 138 -17.30 -10.70 4.30
CA GLN A 138 -16.36 -11.72 4.77
C GLN A 138 -16.27 -11.73 6.30
N VAL A 139 -16.23 -10.56 6.94
CA VAL A 139 -16.21 -10.43 8.40
C VAL A 139 -17.47 -11.06 9.00
N GLU A 140 -18.64 -10.74 8.48
CA GLU A 140 -19.90 -11.33 8.93
C GLU A 140 -19.89 -12.86 8.79
N SER A 141 -19.55 -13.37 7.61
CA SER A 141 -19.54 -14.82 7.35
C SER A 141 -18.53 -15.59 8.21
N THR A 142 -17.41 -14.97 8.59
CA THR A 142 -16.32 -15.66 9.30
C THR A 142 -16.45 -15.53 10.81
N HIS A 143 -16.95 -14.40 11.29
CA HIS A 143 -16.89 -14.03 12.70
C HIS A 143 -18.27 -13.71 13.32
N GLY A 144 -19.27 -13.35 12.53
CA GLY A 144 -20.58 -12.92 13.03
C GLY A 144 -20.45 -11.85 14.11
N ASP A 145 -21.10 -12.07 15.25
CA ASP A 145 -21.10 -11.16 16.41
C ASP A 145 -20.15 -11.56 17.55
N ASN A 146 -19.16 -12.40 17.27
CA ASN A 146 -18.10 -12.66 18.24
C ASN A 146 -17.21 -11.41 18.46
N GLN A 147 -16.25 -11.50 19.38
CA GLN A 147 -15.34 -10.39 19.69
C GLN A 147 -14.64 -9.83 18.44
N TYR A 148 -14.07 -10.69 17.59
CA TYR A 148 -13.35 -10.27 16.39
C TYR A 148 -14.28 -9.65 15.34
N GLY A 149 -15.50 -10.16 15.20
CA GLY A 149 -16.53 -9.56 14.33
C GLY A 149 -16.85 -8.14 14.76
N LYS A 150 -17.01 -7.91 16.07
CA LYS A 150 -17.24 -6.56 16.65
C LYS A 150 -16.05 -5.62 16.42
N GLU A 151 -14.82 -6.10 16.63
CA GLU A 151 -13.60 -5.32 16.35
C GLU A 151 -13.53 -4.88 14.89
N TYR A 152 -13.70 -5.81 13.95
CA TYR A 152 -13.67 -5.50 12.52
C TYR A 152 -14.81 -4.59 12.10
N LYS A 153 -16.05 -4.80 12.59
CA LYS A 153 -17.19 -3.92 12.33
C LYS A 153 -16.93 -2.49 12.83
N ALA A 154 -16.32 -2.33 14.00
CA ALA A 154 -15.92 -1.01 14.50
C ALA A 154 -14.86 -0.35 13.60
N ILE A 155 -13.85 -1.10 13.17
CA ILE A 155 -12.82 -0.62 12.24
C ILE A 155 -13.42 -0.22 10.89
N ILE A 156 -14.35 -1.02 10.34
CA ILE A 156 -15.09 -0.72 9.11
C ILE A 156 -15.84 0.60 9.24
N ASN A 157 -16.48 0.87 10.38
CA ASN A 157 -17.15 2.15 10.62
C ASN A 157 -16.16 3.32 10.64
N VAL A 158 -14.99 3.17 11.26
CA VAL A 158 -13.93 4.20 11.22
C VAL A 158 -13.42 4.42 9.79
N ILE A 159 -13.29 3.36 9.00
CA ILE A 159 -12.91 3.44 7.57
C ILE A 159 -13.96 4.25 6.79
N LYS A 160 -15.25 3.93 6.95
CA LYS A 160 -16.37 4.66 6.33
C LYS A 160 -16.29 6.16 6.64
N VAL A 161 -16.12 6.51 7.92
CA VAL A 161 -15.94 7.90 8.38
C VAL A 161 -14.70 8.57 7.75
N LYS A 162 -13.54 7.91 7.76
CA LYS A 162 -12.28 8.47 7.22
C LYS A 162 -12.40 8.78 5.72
N PHE A 163 -13.02 7.88 4.96
CA PHE A 163 -13.05 7.96 3.49
C PHE A 163 -14.31 8.62 2.94
N GLY A 164 -15.31 8.90 3.79
CA GLY A 164 -16.57 9.55 3.42
C GLY A 164 -17.49 8.66 2.56
N VAL A 165 -17.57 7.37 2.91
CA VAL A 165 -18.35 6.34 2.18
C VAL A 165 -19.38 5.65 3.06
#